data_AF-A0A142XNJ5-F1
#
_entry.id   AF-A0A142XNJ5-F1
#
_cell.length_a   1.000
_cell.length_b   1.000
_cell.length_c   1.000
_cell.angle_alpha   90.00
_cell.angle_beta   90.00
_cell.angle_gamma   90.00
#
_symmetry.space_group_name_H-M   'P 1'
#
loop_
_entity.id
_entity.type
_entity.pdbx_description
1 polymer ?
#
loop_
_entity_poly.entity_id
_entity_poly.type
_entity_poly.pdbx_seq_one_letter_code
_entity_poly.pdbx_strand_id
1 'polypeptide(L)'
;MTDREKQPESEDAGRFAYEGLDPVLHSKARIGILTALATHPDGLSFADLTRLCSLTDGNLSRHLDTLAKTEDSKPALVKITKTFQNRRPLTTVVLTSSGRKRFREYLAHLEQVLHDAAEEADATDTAKGKTRPGLAGA
;
A
#
# COMPACT_ATOMS: atom_id res chain seq x y z
N MET A 1 -25.44 26.58 -36.54
CA MET A 1 -24.16 27.32 -36.54
C MET A 1 -24.01 27.93 -35.15
N THR A 2 -23.37 27.28 -34.18
CA THR A 2 -22.13 26.50 -34.27
C THR A 2 -22.28 25.15 -33.57
N ASP A 3 -21.90 24.10 -34.30
CA ASP A 3 -21.56 22.79 -33.77
C ASP A 3 -20.53 22.96 -32.65
N ARG A 4 -20.90 22.57 -31.44
CA ARG A 4 -19.94 22.36 -30.35
C ARG A 4 -19.35 20.98 -30.59
N GLU A 5 -18.36 20.91 -31.48
CA GLU A 5 -17.53 19.72 -31.67
C GLU A 5 -16.97 19.32 -30.31
N LYS A 6 -17.52 18.24 -29.76
CA LYS A 6 -17.04 17.60 -28.55
C LYS A 6 -15.70 16.96 -28.93
N GLN A 7 -14.62 17.67 -28.65
CA GLN A 7 -13.26 17.12 -28.75
C GLN A 7 -13.21 15.77 -28.04
N PRO A 8 -12.48 14.78 -28.58
CA PRO A 8 -12.34 13.49 -27.92
C PRO A 8 -11.63 13.74 -26.59
N GLU A 9 -12.33 13.54 -25.47
CA GLU A 9 -11.70 13.44 -24.16
C GLU A 9 -10.64 12.33 -24.29
N SER A 10 -9.37 12.72 -24.20
CA SER A 10 -8.22 11.87 -24.49
C SER A 10 -8.34 10.53 -23.78
N GLU A 11 -8.29 9.43 -24.53
CA GLU A 11 -8.43 8.04 -24.05
C GLU A 11 -7.40 7.65 -22.97
N ASP A 12 -6.42 8.52 -22.69
CA ASP A 12 -5.31 8.32 -21.75
C ASP A 12 -5.40 9.20 -20.48
N ALA A 13 -6.41 10.08 -20.34
CA ALA A 13 -6.51 10.97 -19.20
C ALA A 13 -6.72 10.20 -17.88
N GLY A 14 -5.76 10.32 -16.95
CA GLY A 14 -5.86 9.74 -15.61
C GLY A 14 -5.53 8.25 -15.52
N ARG A 15 -4.99 7.64 -16.59
CA ARG A 15 -4.58 6.22 -16.61
C ARG A 15 -3.69 5.81 -15.44
N PHE A 16 -2.85 6.72 -14.95
CA PHE A 16 -1.91 6.50 -13.84
C PHE A 16 -2.32 7.16 -12.51
N ALA A 17 -3.59 7.55 -12.34
CA ALA A 17 -4.05 8.22 -11.13
C ALA A 17 -4.14 7.27 -9.91
N TYR A 18 -4.36 5.97 -10.14
CA TYR A 18 -4.41 4.91 -9.10
C TYR A 18 -5.18 5.29 -7.83
N GLU A 19 -6.38 5.86 -7.98
CA GLU A 19 -7.24 6.37 -6.89
C GLU A 19 -7.51 5.37 -5.74
N GLY A 20 -7.34 4.07 -6.00
CA GLY A 20 -7.47 3.01 -5.00
C GLY A 20 -6.29 2.87 -4.01
N LEU A 21 -5.16 3.55 -4.25
CA LEU A 21 -4.03 3.54 -3.33
C LEU A 21 -4.30 4.46 -2.14
N ASP A 22 -4.82 3.87 -1.06
CA ASP A 22 -5.05 4.58 0.19
C ASP A 22 -3.75 5.23 0.73
N PRO A 23 -3.66 6.57 0.82
CA PRO A 23 -2.45 7.27 1.28
C PRO A 23 -2.05 6.93 2.72
N VAL A 24 -3.02 6.51 3.55
CA VAL A 24 -2.74 6.03 4.91
C VAL A 24 -1.98 4.71 4.88
N LEU A 25 -2.12 3.91 3.83
CA LEU A 25 -1.43 2.63 3.70
C LEU A 25 -0.10 2.75 2.97
N HIS A 26 0.09 3.81 2.17
CA HIS A 26 1.30 4.03 1.38
C HIS A 26 2.49 4.55 2.22
N SER A 27 3.00 3.70 3.13
CA SER A 27 4.21 3.95 3.90
C SER A 27 4.86 2.62 4.27
N LYS A 28 6.18 2.49 4.04
CA LYS A 28 6.95 1.28 4.34
C LYS A 28 6.65 0.71 5.73
N ALA A 29 6.65 1.56 6.76
CA ALA A 29 6.42 1.13 8.14
C ALA A 29 4.99 0.61 8.36
N ARG A 30 3.98 1.30 7.82
CA ARG A 30 2.57 0.89 7.96
C ARG A 30 2.28 -0.42 7.20
N ILE A 31 2.85 -0.58 6.01
CA ILE A 31 2.76 -1.85 5.26
C ILE A 31 3.39 -2.99 6.08
N GLY A 32 4.57 -2.76 6.66
CA GLY A 32 5.24 -3.74 7.53
C GLY A 32 4.39 -4.14 8.74
N ILE A 33 3.86 -3.15 9.47
CA ILE A 33 2.98 -3.37 10.64
C ILE A 33 1.74 -4.18 10.23
N LEU A 34 1.06 -3.79 9.17
CA LEU A 34 -0.18 -4.44 8.73
C LEU A 34 0.07 -5.86 8.20
N THR A 35 1.20 -6.09 7.54
CA THR A 35 1.63 -7.43 7.10
C THR A 35 1.91 -8.34 8.30
N ALA A 36 2.63 -7.83 9.31
CA ALA A 36 2.87 -8.56 10.55
C ALA A 36 1.56 -8.91 11.26
N LEU A 37 0.61 -7.97 11.35
CA LEU A 37 -0.69 -8.23 11.96
C LEU A 37 -1.59 -9.15 11.12
N ALA A 38 -1.50 -9.09 9.79
CA ALA A 38 -2.28 -9.97 8.90
C ALA A 38 -1.88 -11.45 9.04
N THR A 39 -0.61 -11.72 9.36
CA THR A 39 -0.09 -13.08 9.60
C THR A 39 -0.33 -13.58 11.02
N HIS A 40 -0.83 -12.72 11.93
CA HIS A 40 -1.11 -13.04 13.33
C HIS A 40 -2.55 -12.64 13.69
N PRO A 41 -3.54 -13.53 13.47
CA PRO A 41 -4.96 -13.21 13.65
C PRO A 41 -5.33 -12.71 15.06
N ASP A 42 -4.66 -13.23 16.09
CA ASP A 42 -4.84 -12.85 17.50
C ASP A 42 -4.15 -11.53 17.87
N GLY A 43 -3.41 -10.94 16.93
CA GLY A 43 -2.63 -9.73 17.10
C GLY A 43 -1.23 -9.96 17.63
N LEU A 44 -0.53 -8.84 17.86
CA LEU A 44 0.85 -8.80 18.34
C LEU A 44 0.97 -7.81 19.48
N SER A 45 1.93 -8.07 20.38
CA SER A 45 2.30 -7.09 21.39
C SER A 45 3.01 -5.89 20.75
N PHE A 46 2.97 -4.74 21.42
CA PHE A 46 3.73 -3.57 20.98
C PHE A 46 5.24 -3.88 20.85
N ALA A 47 5.79 -4.65 21.78
CA ALA A 47 7.19 -5.06 21.76
C ALA A 47 7.51 -5.96 20.55
N ASP A 48 6.61 -6.89 20.20
CA ASP A 48 6.79 -7.72 19.01
C ASP A 48 6.73 -6.90 17.73
N LEU A 49 5.84 -5.91 17.64
CA LEU A 49 5.78 -5.01 16.48
C LEU A 49 7.06 -4.15 16.35
N THR A 50 7.58 -3.60 17.45
CA THR A 50 8.86 -2.88 17.49
C THR A 50 9.97 -3.75 16.89
N ARG A 51 10.08 -5.00 17.34
CA ARG A 51 11.10 -5.97 16.90
C ARG A 51 10.91 -6.39 15.44
N LEU A 52 9.72 -6.89 15.08
CA LEU A 52 9.42 -7.44 13.75
C LEU A 52 9.51 -6.37 12.65
N CYS A 53 9.11 -5.13 12.95
CA CYS A 53 9.13 -4.04 11.99
C CYS A 53 10.40 -3.17 12.07
N SER A 54 11.33 -3.48 12.98
CA SER A 54 12.54 -2.68 13.25
C SER A 54 12.24 -1.20 13.45
N LEU A 55 11.22 -0.91 14.27
CA LEU A 55 10.79 0.45 14.59
C LEU A 55 11.22 0.82 16.01
N THR A 56 11.41 2.12 16.26
CA THR A 56 11.49 2.63 17.63
C THR A 56 10.08 2.82 18.20
N ASP A 57 9.95 2.85 19.52
CA ASP A 57 8.66 2.99 20.20
C ASP A 57 7.91 4.26 19.77
N GLY A 58 8.61 5.39 19.67
CA GLY A 58 8.02 6.65 19.21
C GLY A 58 7.51 6.59 17.77
N ASN A 59 8.24 5.89 16.90
CA ASN A 59 7.83 5.72 15.50
C ASN A 59 6.62 4.78 15.39
N LEU A 60 6.65 3.65 16.10
CA LEU A 60 5.54 2.70 16.14
C LEU A 60 4.27 3.36 16.70
N SER A 61 4.37 4.11 17.80
CA SER A 61 3.21 4.81 18.39
C SER A 61 2.53 5.73 17.38
N ARG A 62 3.30 6.58 16.68
CA ARG A 62 2.76 7.50 15.67
C ARG A 62 2.04 6.78 14.52
N HIS A 63 2.62 5.67 14.06
CA HIS A 63 1.99 4.85 13.02
C HIS A 63 0.71 4.19 13.51
N LEU A 64 0.73 3.60 14.71
CA LEU A 64 -0.44 2.98 15.32
C LEU A 64 -1.56 4.00 15.57
N ASP A 65 -1.24 5.21 16.02
CA ASP A 65 -2.22 6.29 16.20
C ASP A 65 -2.92 6.62 14.88
N THR A 66 -2.17 6.63 13.77
CA THR A 66 -2.76 6.89 12.44
C THR A 66 -3.61 5.70 11.97
N LEU A 67 -3.15 4.46 12.20
CA LEU A 67 -3.88 3.26 11.80
C LEU A 67 -5.14 3.00 12.64
N ALA A 68 -5.16 3.48 13.89
CA ALA A 68 -6.27 3.34 14.82
C ALA A 68 -7.33 4.44 14.67
N LYS A 69 -7.02 5.54 13.97
CA LYS A 69 -7.99 6.60 13.70
C LYS A 69 -9.12 6.08 12.81
N THR A 70 -10.32 6.46 13.19
CA THR A 70 -11.51 6.39 12.33
C THR A 70 -11.68 7.73 11.64
N GLU A 71 -11.92 7.72 10.34
CA GLU A 71 -12.33 8.90 9.58
C GLU A 71 -13.80 8.77 9.19
N ASP A 72 -14.47 9.87 8.87
CA ASP A 72 -15.93 9.92 8.63
C ASP A 72 -16.43 8.88 7.61
N SER A 73 -15.56 8.47 6.68
CA SER A 73 -15.87 7.50 5.62
C SER A 73 -15.11 6.17 5.74
N LYS A 74 -14.20 6.02 6.72
CA LYS A 74 -13.31 4.84 6.78
C LYS A 74 -13.12 4.33 8.22
N PRO A 75 -13.48 3.06 8.50
CA PRO A 75 -13.26 2.45 9.82
C PRO A 75 -11.76 2.22 10.07
N ALA A 76 -11.37 2.20 11.35
CA ALA A 76 -9.99 2.00 11.78
C ALA A 76 -9.40 0.69 11.24
N LEU A 77 -8.12 0.73 10.85
CA LEU A 77 -7.40 -0.43 10.34
C LEU A 77 -7.01 -1.37 11.48
N VAL A 78 -6.61 -0.82 12.62
CA VAL A 78 -6.17 -1.61 13.78
C VAL A 78 -6.96 -1.25 15.04
N LYS A 79 -7.06 -2.23 15.95
CA LYS A 79 -7.56 -2.04 17.31
C LYS A 79 -6.40 -2.20 18.29
N ILE A 80 -6.27 -1.26 19.21
CA ILE A 80 -5.24 -1.27 20.26
C ILE A 80 -5.93 -1.55 21.59
N THR A 81 -5.47 -2.57 22.32
CA THR A 81 -6.00 -2.95 23.63
C THR A 81 -4.90 -2.85 24.66
N LYS A 82 -5.14 -2.09 25.74
CA LYS A 82 -4.22 -1.96 26.88
C LYS A 82 -4.75 -2.77 28.05
N THR A 83 -3.96 -3.71 28.52
CA THR A 83 -4.29 -4.57 29.67
C THR A 83 -3.18 -4.52 30.70
N PHE A 84 -3.42 -5.03 31.90
CA PHE A 84 -2.38 -5.26 32.91
C PHE A 84 -2.17 -6.75 33.10
N GLN A 85 -0.95 -7.22 32.86
CA GLN A 85 -0.54 -8.60 33.14
C GLN A 85 0.57 -8.56 34.19
N ASN A 86 0.39 -9.22 35.33
CA ASN A 86 1.36 -9.24 36.43
C ASN A 86 1.81 -7.84 36.90
N ARG A 87 0.86 -6.90 37.04
CA ARG A 87 1.10 -5.48 37.37
C ARG A 87 1.93 -4.69 36.33
N ARG A 88 2.14 -5.24 35.13
CA ARG A 88 2.82 -4.56 34.02
C ARG A 88 1.81 -4.24 32.91
N PRO A 89 1.83 -3.02 32.34
CA PRO A 89 0.99 -2.69 31.20
C PRO A 89 1.44 -3.49 29.98
N LEU A 90 0.50 -4.14 29.31
CA LEU A 90 0.67 -4.83 28.05
C LEU A 90 -0.24 -4.17 27.01
N THR A 91 0.33 -3.82 25.87
CA THR A 91 -0.42 -3.29 24.73
C THR A 91 -0.43 -4.32 23.62
N THR A 92 -1.63 -4.74 23.20
CA THR A 92 -1.85 -5.67 22.10
C THR A 92 -2.53 -4.93 20.96
N VAL A 93 -2.02 -5.13 19.74
CA VAL A 93 -2.55 -4.55 18.52
C VAL A 93 -3.09 -5.67 17.65
N VAL A 94 -4.30 -5.49 17.12
CA VAL A 94 -4.97 -6.47 16.26
C VAL A 94 -5.45 -5.77 15.00
N LEU A 95 -5.28 -6.40 13.84
CA LEU A 95 -5.89 -5.92 12.60
C LEU A 95 -7.41 -6.13 12.65
N THR A 96 -8.21 -5.09 12.40
CA THR A 96 -9.67 -5.21 12.42
C THR A 96 -10.16 -5.97 11.18
N SER A 97 -11.40 -6.47 11.21
CA SER A 97 -12.00 -7.12 10.02
C SER A 97 -12.13 -6.16 8.84
N SER A 98 -12.53 -4.91 9.09
CA SER A 98 -12.53 -3.85 8.06
C SER A 98 -11.12 -3.48 7.62
N GLY A 99 -10.15 -3.48 8.55
CA GLY A 99 -8.74 -3.24 8.26
C GLY A 99 -8.13 -4.29 7.35
N ARG A 100 -8.46 -5.57 7.58
CA ARG A 100 -8.10 -6.67 6.69
C ARG A 100 -8.62 -6.46 5.28
N LYS A 101 -9.90 -6.10 5.13
CA LYS A 101 -10.51 -5.83 3.82
C LYS A 101 -9.80 -4.67 3.10
N ARG A 102 -9.66 -3.52 3.77
CA ARG A 102 -8.97 -2.34 3.23
C ARG A 102 -7.52 -2.62 2.84
N PHE A 103 -6.79 -3.38 3.67
CA PHE A 103 -5.41 -3.73 3.38
C PHE A 103 -5.31 -4.66 2.16
N ARG A 104 -6.23 -5.61 2.00
CA ARG A 104 -6.29 -6.45 0.79
C ARG A 104 -6.60 -5.65 -0.47
N GLU A 105 -7.54 -4.72 -0.40
CA GLU A 105 -7.88 -3.82 -1.52
C GLU A 105 -6.65 -2.98 -1.93
N TYR A 106 -5.95 -2.40 -0.95
CA TYR A 106 -4.70 -1.68 -1.20
C TYR A 106 -3.63 -2.53 -1.87
N LEU A 107 -3.44 -3.78 -1.43
CA LEU A 107 -2.46 -4.68 -2.04
C LEU A 107 -2.82 -5.02 -3.50
N ALA A 108 -4.11 -5.21 -3.81
CA ALA A 108 -4.56 -5.44 -5.17
C ALA A 108 -4.31 -4.22 -6.08
N HIS A 109 -4.55 -3.00 -5.58
CA HIS A 109 -4.22 -1.78 -6.33
C HIS A 109 -2.71 -1.61 -6.51
N LEU A 110 -1.91 -1.94 -5.49
CA LEU A 110 -0.46 -1.90 -5.59
C LEU A 110 0.07 -2.92 -6.62
N GLU A 111 -0.52 -4.11 -6.68
CA GLU A 111 -0.20 -5.13 -7.67
C GLU A 111 -0.48 -4.63 -9.10
N GLN A 112 -1.60 -3.94 -9.31
CA GLN A 112 -1.90 -3.31 -10.60
C GLN A 112 -0.82 -2.29 -11.01
N VAL A 113 -0.38 -1.42 -10.10
CA VAL A 113 0.70 -0.46 -10.38
C VAL A 113 1.98 -1.17 -10.80
N LEU A 114 2.32 -2.26 -10.12
CA LEU A 114 3.53 -3.03 -10.42
C LEU A 114 3.43 -3.71 -11.78
N HIS A 115 2.26 -4.23 -12.13
CA HIS A 115 2.00 -4.83 -13.43
C HIS A 115 2.10 -3.81 -14.57
N ASP A 116 1.37 -2.70 -14.46
CA ASP A 116 1.38 -1.63 -15.47
C ASP A 116 2.80 -1.08 -15.69
N ALA A 117 3.59 -0.92 -14.62
CA ALA A 117 4.97 -0.46 -14.71
C ALA A 117 5.92 -1.49 -15.35
N ALA A 118 5.67 -2.78 -15.16
CA ALA A 118 6.48 -3.85 -15.76
C ALA A 118 6.21 -4.00 -17.26
N GLU A 119 4.94 -3.92 -17.69
CA GLU A 119 4.59 -4.01 -19.12
C GLU A 119 5.23 -2.89 -19.94
N GLU A 120 5.27 -1.66 -19.41
CA GLU A 120 5.94 -0.53 -20.07
C GLU A 120 7.48 -0.71 -20.14
N ALA A 121 8.08 -1.31 -19.10
CA ALA A 121 9.51 -1.62 -19.10
C ALA A 121 9.86 -2.66 -20.19
N ASP A 122 9.03 -3.70 -20.33
CA ASP A 122 9.21 -4.76 -21.34
C ASP A 122 8.97 -4.25 -22.77
N ALA A 123 7.98 -3.37 -22.97
CA ALA A 123 7.74 -2.70 -24.26
C ALA A 123 8.93 -1.84 -24.69
N THR A 124 9.56 -1.15 -23.74
CA THR A 124 10.72 -0.29 -23.98
C THR A 124 11.98 -1.10 -24.31
N ASP A 125 12.19 -2.26 -23.68
CA ASP A 125 13.34 -3.13 -23.94
C ASP A 125 13.22 -3.86 -25.30
N THR A 126 12.01 -4.28 -25.66
CA THR A 126 11.71 -4.92 -26.96
C THR A 126 11.94 -3.95 -28.13
N ALA A 127 11.64 -2.66 -27.96
CA ALA A 127 11.91 -1.63 -28.96
C ALA A 127 13.40 -1.35 -29.17
N LYS A 128 14.23 -1.53 -28.13
CA LYS A 128 15.67 -1.29 -28.16
C LYS A 128 16.47 -2.44 -28.78
N GLY A 129 15.95 -3.67 -28.74
CA GLY A 129 16.57 -4.88 -29.31
C GLY A 129 16.48 -5.00 -30.85
N LYS A 130 15.68 -4.20 -31.54
CA LYS A 130 15.47 -4.29 -33.00
C LYS A 130 16.47 -3.53 -33.87
N THR A 131 17.45 -2.83 -33.30
CA THR A 131 18.38 -1.98 -34.07
C THR A 131 19.78 -2.59 -34.11
N ARG A 132 20.02 -3.53 -35.03
CA ARG A 132 21.31 -3.80 -35.71
C ARG A 132 21.19 -4.95 -36.73
N PRO A 133 20.88 -4.67 -38.01
CA PRO A 133 21.43 -5.46 -39.09
C PRO A 133 22.89 -5.04 -39.28
N GLY A 134 23.80 -5.99 -39.13
CA GLY A 134 25.22 -5.79 -39.39
C GLY A 134 25.46 -5.38 -40.83
N LEU A 135 26.14 -4.25 -41.02
CA LEU A 135 26.81 -3.93 -42.27
C LEU A 135 28.28 -4.37 -42.12
N ALA A 136 28.55 -5.61 -42.50
CA ALA A 136 29.89 -6.12 -42.76
C ALA A 136 29.89 -6.67 -44.18
N GLY A 137 30.60 -5.99 -45.09
CA GLY A 137 30.81 -6.47 -46.45
C GLY A 137 30.98 -5.35 -47.47
N ALA A 138 32.18 -4.81 -47.58
CA ALA A 138 32.83 -4.33 -48.81
C ALA A 138 34.29 -3.99 -48.52
#